data_AF-A0A258TW01-F1
#
_entry.id   AF-A0A258TW01-F1
#
_cell.length_a   1.000
_cell.length_b   1.000
_cell.length_c   1.000
_cell.angle_alpha   90.00
_cell.angle_beta   90.00
_cell.angle_gamma   90.00
#
_symmetry.space_group_name_H-M   'P 1'
#
loop_
_entity.id
_entity.type
_entity.pdbx_description
1 polymer ?
#
loop_
_entity_poly.entity_id
_entity_poly.type
_entity_poly.pdbx_seq_one_letter_code
_entity_poly.pdbx_strand_id
1 'polypeptide(L)'
;MKRLLIASLLLVSGAATAANNLSAQEVKSLMVGSTISGFNEVFKVDYTVYFNPDGKIVLVTPKGKRTGSWRIAEDGHFCSLFPTEQEVCTNVIPHTEGTYRRVKDDGTPTHTLKKFTPGNVNNF
;
A
#
# COMPACT_ATOMS: atom_id res chain seq x y z
N MET A 1 62.29 -13.97 2.88
CA MET A 1 61.19 -14.74 3.49
C MET A 1 59.89 -13.95 3.28
N LYS A 2 58.93 -14.55 2.58
CA LYS A 2 57.63 -13.99 2.18
C LYS A 2 56.75 -13.78 3.43
N ARG A 3 56.15 -12.61 3.62
CA ARG A 3 55.07 -12.42 4.62
C ARG A 3 53.80 -11.96 3.89
N LEU A 4 52.75 -12.76 4.08
CA LEU A 4 51.47 -12.75 3.39
C LEU A 4 50.70 -11.44 3.64
N LEU A 5 50.09 -10.92 2.56
CA LEU A 5 48.97 -9.99 2.59
C LEU A 5 47.71 -10.74 3.04
N ILE A 6 47.11 -10.34 4.16
CA ILE A 6 45.77 -10.79 4.56
C ILE A 6 44.80 -9.69 4.17
N ALA A 7 44.15 -9.84 3.01
CA ALA A 7 43.04 -9.01 2.59
C ALA A 7 41.79 -9.44 3.37
N SER A 8 41.33 -8.58 4.28
CA SER A 8 40.10 -8.82 5.06
C SER A 8 38.89 -8.55 4.19
N LEU A 9 38.16 -9.62 3.84
CA LEU A 9 36.91 -9.56 3.09
C LEU A 9 35.79 -9.10 4.04
N LEU A 10 35.42 -7.82 3.99
CA LEU A 10 34.27 -7.27 4.72
C LEU A 10 32.99 -7.76 4.02
N LEU A 11 32.39 -8.82 4.56
CA LEU A 11 31.02 -9.24 4.25
C LEU A 11 30.06 -8.20 4.84
N VAL A 12 29.59 -7.27 4.02
CA VAL A 12 28.46 -6.40 4.38
C VAL A 12 27.20 -7.26 4.33
N SER A 13 26.83 -7.83 5.48
CA SER A 13 25.51 -8.43 5.67
C SER A 13 24.49 -7.30 5.66
N GLY A 14 23.87 -7.06 4.50
CA GLY A 14 22.69 -6.20 4.42
C GLY A 14 21.58 -6.82 5.26
N ALA A 15 21.21 -6.17 6.36
CA ALA A 15 20.04 -6.54 7.13
C ALA A 15 18.82 -6.37 6.22
N ALA A 16 18.20 -7.48 5.82
CA ALA A 16 16.89 -7.44 5.20
C ALA A 16 15.91 -6.94 6.25
N THR A 17 15.54 -5.65 6.18
CA THR A 17 14.47 -5.10 6.98
C THR A 17 13.17 -5.71 6.49
N ALA A 18 12.58 -6.60 7.28
CA ALA A 18 11.19 -6.98 7.10
C ALA A 18 10.35 -5.69 7.18
N ALA A 19 9.61 -5.36 6.12
CA ALA A 19 8.76 -4.18 6.12
C ALA A 19 7.64 -4.39 7.15
N ASN A 20 7.69 -3.62 8.25
CA ASN A 20 6.68 -3.70 9.30
C ASN A 20 5.35 -3.12 8.81
N ASN A 21 4.25 -3.69 9.29
CA ASN A 21 2.91 -3.15 9.06
C ASN A 21 2.80 -1.75 9.67
N LEU A 22 2.15 -0.84 8.95
CA LEU A 22 1.79 0.46 9.48
C LEU A 22 0.71 0.33 10.55
N SER A 23 0.80 1.15 11.59
CA SER A 23 -0.24 1.30 12.60
C SER A 23 -1.51 1.92 12.01
N ALA A 24 -2.65 1.74 12.69
CA ALA A 24 -3.92 2.37 12.29
C ALA A 24 -3.81 3.90 12.13
N GLN A 25 -3.02 4.57 12.97
CA GLN A 25 -2.84 6.02 12.87
C GLN A 25 -2.03 6.40 11.62
N GLU A 26 -0.98 5.65 11.29
CA GLU A 26 -0.20 5.89 10.07
C GLU A 26 -1.02 5.64 8.81
N VAL A 27 -1.81 4.56 8.78
CA VAL A 27 -2.72 4.27 7.65
C VAL A 27 -3.77 5.38 7.50
N LYS A 28 -4.35 5.87 8.61
CA LYS A 28 -5.31 6.99 8.59
C LYS A 28 -4.67 8.25 8.02
N SER A 29 -3.49 8.65 8.53
CA SER A 29 -2.77 9.82 8.05
C SER A 29 -2.43 9.75 6.56
N LEU A 30 -2.17 8.55 6.05
CA LEU A 30 -1.82 8.32 4.66
C LEU A 30 -3.04 8.38 3.72
N MET A 31 -4.14 7.74 4.11
CA MET A 31 -5.24 7.42 3.20
C MET A 31 -6.47 8.32 3.34
N VAL A 32 -6.83 8.75 4.55
CA VAL A 32 -8.09 9.46 4.79
C VAL A 32 -8.10 10.80 4.06
N GLY A 33 -9.10 11.02 3.20
CA GLY A 33 -9.22 12.27 2.43
C GLY A 33 -8.25 12.38 1.26
N SER A 34 -7.50 11.33 0.95
CA SER A 34 -6.54 11.28 -0.15
C SER A 34 -7.13 10.60 -1.39
N THR A 35 -6.76 11.14 -2.55
CA THR A 35 -6.79 10.43 -3.83
C THR A 35 -5.43 9.77 -4.06
N ILE A 36 -5.43 8.47 -4.32
CA ILE A 36 -4.23 7.66 -4.53
C ILE A 36 -4.22 7.13 -5.96
N SER A 37 -3.15 7.42 -6.70
CA SER A 37 -2.83 6.72 -7.95
C SER A 37 -1.86 5.56 -7.66
N GLY A 38 -2.14 4.40 -8.23
CA GLY A 38 -1.42 3.18 -7.92
C GLY A 38 -1.57 2.09 -8.98
N PHE A 39 -1.08 0.91 -8.65
CA PHE A 39 -1.13 -0.27 -9.51
C PHE A 39 -1.77 -1.45 -8.76
N ASN A 40 -2.76 -2.10 -9.37
CA ASN A 40 -3.39 -3.29 -8.82
C ASN A 40 -2.57 -4.52 -9.23
N GLU A 41 -1.99 -5.20 -8.24
CA GLU A 41 -1.06 -6.30 -8.45
C GLU A 41 -1.75 -7.60 -8.90
N VAL A 42 -3.06 -7.74 -8.62
CA VAL A 42 -3.84 -8.92 -9.00
C VAL A 42 -4.28 -8.84 -10.46
N PHE A 43 -4.82 -7.68 -10.87
CA PHE A 43 -5.37 -7.47 -12.20
C PHE A 43 -4.38 -6.84 -13.19
N LYS A 44 -3.20 -6.44 -12.72
CA LYS A 44 -2.12 -5.83 -13.50
C LYS A 44 -2.57 -4.59 -14.28
N VAL A 45 -3.29 -3.69 -13.60
CA VAL A 45 -3.79 -2.44 -14.16
C VAL A 45 -3.50 -1.27 -13.23
N ASP A 46 -3.23 -0.09 -13.79
CA ASP A 46 -3.22 1.14 -13.02
C ASP A 46 -4.63 1.51 -12.56
N TYR A 47 -4.71 2.19 -11.44
CA TYR A 47 -5.95 2.68 -10.88
C TYR A 47 -5.73 4.01 -10.18
N THR A 48 -6.83 4.72 -9.98
CA THR A 48 -6.88 5.81 -9.00
C THR A 48 -8.08 5.60 -8.09
N VAL A 49 -7.90 5.90 -6.81
CA VAL A 49 -8.92 5.71 -5.79
C VAL A 49 -9.01 6.92 -4.89
N TYR A 50 -10.22 7.33 -4.54
CA TYR A 50 -10.45 8.33 -3.50
C TYR A 50 -11.04 7.66 -2.26
N PHE A 51 -10.43 7.91 -1.10
CA PHE A 51 -10.90 7.45 0.21
C PHE A 51 -11.54 8.61 0.97
N ASN A 52 -12.86 8.73 0.83
CA ASN A 52 -13.64 9.78 1.49
C ASN A 52 -13.64 9.56 3.02
N PRO A 53 -13.41 10.60 3.85
CA PRO A 53 -13.48 10.50 5.31
C PRO A 53 -14.79 9.94 5.87
N ASP A 54 -15.89 9.97 5.12
CA ASP A 54 -17.17 9.35 5.48
C ASP A 54 -17.21 7.82 5.31
N GLY A 55 -16.09 7.20 4.95
CA GLY A 55 -15.97 5.76 4.72
C GLY A 55 -16.39 5.31 3.32
N LYS A 56 -16.65 6.22 2.37
CA LYS A 56 -16.90 5.86 0.96
C LYS A 56 -15.61 5.79 0.15
N ILE A 57 -15.54 4.80 -0.73
CA ILE A 57 -14.43 4.62 -1.67
C ILE A 57 -14.95 4.81 -3.09
N VAL A 58 -14.16 5.51 -3.92
CA VAL A 58 -14.42 5.61 -5.36
C VAL A 58 -13.18 5.16 -6.11
N LEU A 59 -13.29 4.05 -6.83
CA LEU A 59 -12.21 3.44 -7.60
C LEU A 59 -12.42 3.68 -9.09
N VAL A 60 -11.41 4.18 -9.78
CA VAL A 60 -11.37 4.38 -11.23
C VAL A 60 -10.26 3.51 -11.81
N THR A 61 -10.62 2.73 -12.83
CA THR A 61 -9.72 1.86 -13.59
C THR A 61 -10.01 2.02 -15.08
N PRO A 62 -9.19 1.47 -15.99
CA PRO A 62 -9.51 1.44 -17.42
C PRO A 62 -10.85 0.76 -17.75
N LYS A 63 -11.35 -0.13 -16.87
CA LYS A 63 -12.64 -0.81 -17.04
C LYS A 63 -13.83 0.03 -16.56
N GLY A 64 -13.59 1.20 -15.99
CA GLY A 64 -14.61 2.10 -15.49
C GLY A 64 -14.49 2.41 -14.00
N LYS A 65 -15.57 3.01 -13.47
CA LYS A 65 -15.69 3.55 -12.12
C LYS A 65 -16.55 2.65 -11.24
N ARG A 66 -16.10 2.42 -10.01
CA ARG A 66 -16.81 1.63 -8.98
C ARG A 66 -16.86 2.41 -7.68
N THR A 67 -17.91 2.19 -6.89
CA THR A 67 -18.07 2.78 -5.55
C THR A 67 -18.31 1.68 -4.52
N GLY A 68 -17.87 1.93 -3.30
CA GLY A 68 -18.03 1.01 -2.18
C GLY A 68 -17.85 1.72 -0.85
N SER A 69 -17.52 0.94 0.17
CA SER A 69 -17.12 1.44 1.49
C SER A 69 -15.71 0.97 1.88
N TRP A 70 -15.11 1.68 2.83
CA TRP A 70 -13.83 1.33 3.43
C TRP A 70 -13.82 1.70 4.91
N ARG A 71 -12.94 1.05 5.66
CA ARG A 71 -12.62 1.36 7.06
C ARG A 71 -11.18 0.97 7.38
N ILE A 72 -10.64 1.53 8.46
CA ILE A 72 -9.37 1.11 9.05
C ILE A 72 -9.68 0.53 10.42
N ALA A 73 -9.32 -0.73 10.63
CA ALA A 73 -9.48 -1.42 11.91
C ALA A 73 -8.47 -0.89 12.95
N GLU A 74 -8.70 -1.17 14.23
CA GLU A 74 -7.85 -0.69 15.33
C GLU A 74 -6.41 -1.23 15.25
N ASP A 75 -6.24 -2.42 14.68
CA ASP A 75 -4.95 -3.08 14.47
C ASP A 75 -4.20 -2.60 13.21
N GLY A 76 -4.77 -1.66 12.45
CA GLY A 76 -4.16 -1.09 11.26
C GLY A 76 -4.57 -1.74 9.94
N HIS A 77 -5.40 -2.80 9.94
CA HIS A 77 -5.90 -3.36 8.70
C HIS A 77 -6.77 -2.35 7.94
N PHE A 78 -6.47 -2.18 6.65
CA PHE A 78 -7.31 -1.45 5.72
C PHE A 78 -8.33 -2.42 5.09
N CYS A 79 -9.61 -2.18 5.34
CA CYS A 79 -10.70 -2.99 4.83
C CYS A 79 -11.51 -2.24 3.76
N SER A 80 -11.85 -2.94 2.68
CA SER A 80 -12.66 -2.40 1.57
C SER A 80 -13.77 -3.37 1.19
N LEU A 81 -14.96 -2.83 0.91
CA LEU A 81 -16.15 -3.58 0.52
C LEU A 81 -16.84 -2.94 -0.68
N PHE A 82 -17.05 -3.72 -1.73
CA PHE A 82 -17.88 -3.34 -2.88
C PHE A 82 -19.19 -4.14 -2.89
N PRO A 83 -20.31 -3.61 -3.44
CA PRO A 83 -21.66 -4.19 -3.27
C PRO A 83 -21.86 -5.67 -3.64
N THR A 84 -20.96 -6.26 -4.43
CA THR A 84 -21.04 -7.65 -4.90
C THR A 84 -19.85 -8.50 -4.46
N GLU A 85 -19.03 -7.99 -3.53
CA GLU A 85 -17.81 -8.63 -3.06
C GLU A 85 -17.88 -8.83 -1.54
N GLN A 86 -17.07 -9.74 -1.02
CA GLN A 86 -16.84 -9.82 0.42
C GLN A 86 -15.91 -8.70 0.85
N GLU A 87 -15.99 -8.29 2.12
CA GLU A 87 -15.04 -7.33 2.67
C GLU A 87 -13.63 -7.94 2.65
N VAL A 88 -12.67 -7.20 2.13
CA VAL A 88 -11.27 -7.60 2.08
C VAL A 88 -10.45 -6.68 2.95
N CYS A 89 -9.84 -7.24 3.98
CA CYS A 89 -8.90 -6.55 4.87
C CYS A 89 -7.46 -6.91 4.49
N THR A 90 -6.57 -5.92 4.56
CA THR A 90 -5.15 -6.04 4.17
C THR A 90 -4.31 -5.16 5.07
N ASN A 91 -3.07 -5.58 5.30
CA ASN A 91 -2.05 -4.75 5.91
C ASN A 91 -1.55 -3.69 4.93
N VAL A 92 -1.12 -2.54 5.43
CA VAL A 92 -0.38 -1.53 4.65
C VAL A 92 1.06 -1.54 5.11
N ILE A 93 1.99 -1.74 4.19
CA ILE A 93 3.43 -1.77 4.49
C ILE A 93 4.17 -0.70 3.67
N PRO A 94 5.27 -0.13 4.19
CA PRO A 94 6.24 0.58 3.37
C PRO A 94 6.76 -0.33 2.25
N HIS A 95 7.04 0.24 1.08
CA HIS A 95 7.61 -0.53 -0.04
C HIS A 95 8.95 0.03 -0.50
N THR A 96 8.95 1.09 -1.31
CA THR A 96 10.13 1.86 -1.72
C THR A 96 9.92 3.34 -1.39
N GLU A 97 10.91 4.20 -1.60
CA GLU A 97 10.82 5.63 -1.25
C GLU A 97 9.49 6.28 -1.68
N GLY A 98 8.70 6.69 -0.68
CA GLY A 98 7.41 7.35 -0.87
C GLY A 98 6.25 6.45 -1.35
N THR A 99 6.48 5.14 -1.53
CA THR A 99 5.45 4.18 -1.94
C THR A 99 5.12 3.17 -0.86
N TYR A 100 3.90 2.65 -0.93
CA TYR A 100 3.36 1.71 0.04
C TYR A 100 2.68 0.56 -0.68
N ARG A 101 2.42 -0.53 0.02
CA ARG A 101 1.67 -1.67 -0.50
C ARG A 101 0.55 -2.09 0.43
N ARG A 102 -0.58 -2.49 -0.16
CA ARG A 102 -1.58 -3.31 0.52
C ARG A 102 -1.21 -4.78 0.34
N VAL A 103 -1.03 -5.52 1.42
CA VAL A 103 -0.69 -6.96 1.41
C VAL A 103 -1.71 -7.77 2.22
N LYS A 104 -1.97 -9.01 1.81
CA LYS A 104 -2.73 -9.98 2.63
C LYS A 104 -1.89 -10.43 3.84
N ASP A 105 -2.50 -11.19 4.73
CA ASP A 105 -1.81 -11.73 5.92
C ASP A 105 -0.64 -12.67 5.58
N ASP A 106 -0.70 -13.32 4.41
CA ASP A 106 0.38 -14.14 3.87
C ASP A 106 1.50 -13.33 3.19
N GLY A 107 1.41 -11.98 3.22
CA GLY A 107 2.36 -11.07 2.58
C GLY A 107 2.13 -10.86 1.08
N THR A 108 1.15 -11.52 0.46
CA THR A 108 0.85 -11.36 -0.97
C THR A 108 0.39 -9.94 -1.27
N PRO A 109 1.07 -9.20 -2.18
CA PRO A 109 0.68 -7.84 -2.52
C PRO A 109 -0.58 -7.81 -3.37
N THR A 110 -1.48 -6.90 -3.04
CA THR A 110 -2.73 -6.65 -3.77
C THR A 110 -2.70 -5.34 -4.54
N HIS A 111 -2.06 -4.31 -3.98
CA HIS A 111 -1.95 -2.98 -4.58
C HIS A 111 -0.63 -2.34 -4.19
N THR A 112 -0.01 -1.65 -5.15
CA THR A 112 1.07 -0.69 -4.91
C THR A 112 0.49 0.73 -4.96
N LEU A 113 0.73 1.52 -3.92
CA LEU A 113 0.26 2.90 -3.72
C LEU A 113 1.43 3.85 -4.04
N LYS A 114 1.30 4.68 -5.08
CA LYS A 114 2.45 5.42 -5.64
C LYS A 114 2.40 6.91 -5.35
N LYS A 115 1.25 7.55 -5.56
CA LYS A 115 1.08 9.00 -5.42
C LYS A 115 -0.15 9.30 -4.59
N PHE A 116 0.00 10.19 -3.61
CA PHE A 116 -1.04 10.61 -2.69
C PHE A 116 -1.30 12.10 -2.92
N THR A 117 -2.56 12.45 -3.21
CA THR A 117 -2.97 13.84 -3.46
C THR A 117 -4.16 14.14 -2.54
N PRO A 118 -4.12 15.19 -1.72
CA PRO A 118 -5.29 15.59 -0.94
C PRO A 118 -6.49 15.94 -1.85
N GLY A 119 -7.71 15.57 -1.44
CA GLY A 119 -8.94 15.99 -2.14
C GLY A 119 -9.55 14.97 -3.10
N ASN A 120 -10.68 15.36 -3.74
CA ASN A 120 -11.71 14.45 -4.28
C ASN A 120 -11.47 13.88 -5.70
N VAL A 121 -12.36 12.93 -6.06
CA VAL A 121 -12.51 12.19 -7.33
C VAL A 121 -12.68 13.02 -8.63
N ASN A 122 -12.56 14.34 -8.60
CA ASN A 122 -12.66 15.22 -9.76
C ASN A 122 -11.31 15.86 -10.13
N ASN A 123 -10.24 15.61 -9.37
CA ASN A 123 -8.86 16.00 -9.73
C ASN A 123 -8.24 15.06 -10.80
N PHE A 124 -9.05 14.60 -11.75
CA PHE A 124 -8.61 13.83 -12.92
C PHE A 124 -8.47 14.72 -14.13
#